data_AF-A0A7C4MLH6-F1
#
_entry.id   AF-A0A7C4MLH6-F1
#
_cell.length_a   1.000
_cell.length_b   1.000
_cell.length_c   1.000
_cell.angle_alpha   90.00
_cell.angle_beta   90.00
_cell.angle_gamma   90.00
#
_symmetry.space_group_name_H-M   'P 1'
#
loop_
_entity.id
_entity.type
_entity.pdbx_description
1 polymer ?
#
loop_
_entity_poly.entity_id
_entity_poly.type
_entity_poly.pdbx_seq_one_letter_code
_entity_poly.pdbx_strand_id
1 'polypeptide(L)'
;MPRQPRFTLLFAPEVVGHLDAIERKYHRLIRDVIAEQLKHTPGQATRNRKLLKQPAPFGATWELRFGPANRFRVFYEIDRVEQTVRVLAIGVKDRERLKIGGEEFEL
;
A
#
# COMPACT_ATOMS: atom_id res chain seq x y z
N MET A 1 -25.42 -10.13 -8.99
CA MET A 1 -24.00 -9.83 -8.67
C MET A 1 -23.92 -9.49 -7.19
N PRO A 2 -23.19 -10.24 -6.34
CA PRO A 2 -23.04 -9.87 -4.94
C PRO A 2 -22.30 -8.53 -4.82
N ARG A 3 -22.82 -7.60 -4.00
CA ARG A 3 -22.15 -6.34 -3.69
C ARG A 3 -20.81 -6.69 -3.04
N GLN A 4 -19.68 -6.30 -3.66
CA GLN A 4 -18.38 -6.42 -3.00
C GLN A 4 -18.40 -5.58 -1.72
N PRO A 5 -17.99 -6.16 -0.57
CA PRO A 5 -17.93 -5.42 0.69
C PRO A 5 -17.03 -4.20 0.51
N ARG A 6 -17.48 -3.06 1.03
CA ARG A 6 -16.70 -1.83 1.05
C ARG A 6 -15.82 -1.86 2.29
N PHE A 7 -14.52 -1.87 2.08
CA PHE A 7 -13.57 -1.74 3.16
C PHE A 7 -13.34 -0.27 3.50
N THR A 8 -13.32 0.04 4.79
CA THR A 8 -12.89 1.34 5.30
C THR A 8 -11.36 1.41 5.21
N LEU A 9 -10.84 2.51 4.66
CA LEU A 9 -9.39 2.73 4.57
C LEU A 9 -8.93 3.53 5.78
N LEU A 10 -8.03 2.96 6.57
CA LEU A 10 -7.33 3.66 7.63
C LEU A 10 -5.86 3.81 7.23
N PHE A 11 -5.31 4.99 7.45
CA PHE A 11 -3.90 5.27 7.21
C PHE A 11 -3.21 5.40 8.56
N ALA A 12 -2.12 4.65 8.76
CA ALA A 12 -1.27 4.84 9.91
C ALA A 12 -0.69 6.27 9.89
N PRO A 13 -0.52 6.95 11.04
CA PRO A 13 -0.06 8.33 11.09
C PRO A 13 1.26 8.59 10.32
N GLU A 14 2.16 7.61 10.33
CA GLU A 14 3.46 7.62 9.67
C GLU A 14 3.35 7.76 8.14
N VAL A 15 2.23 7.31 7.57
CA VAL A 15 1.96 7.39 6.12
C VAL A 15 1.94 8.83 5.61
N VAL A 16 1.61 9.80 6.45
CA VAL A 16 1.66 11.22 6.08
C VAL A 16 3.11 11.62 5.73
N GLY A 17 4.07 11.28 6.59
CA GLY A 17 5.49 11.52 6.33
C GLY A 17 6.01 10.75 5.11
N HIS A 18 5.49 9.54 4.88
CA HIS A 18 5.80 8.76 3.68
C HIS A 18 5.34 9.47 2.40
N LEU A 19 4.14 10.04 2.39
CA LEU A 19 3.63 10.80 1.25
C LEU A 19 4.43 12.09 1.04
N ASP A 20 4.80 12.79 2.11
CA ASP A 20 5.59 14.03 2.01
C ASP A 20 6.97 13.81 1.38
N ALA A 21 7.58 12.64 1.59
CA ALA A 21 8.83 12.25 0.94
C ALA A 21 8.67 11.93 -0.56
N ILE A 22 7.44 11.76 -1.05
CA ILE A 22 7.13 11.49 -2.46
C ILE A 22 6.75 12.78 -3.17
N GLU A 23 7.23 12.96 -4.42
CA GLU A 23 6.87 14.13 -5.22
C GLU A 23 5.35 14.33 -5.30
N ARG A 24 4.89 15.55 -4.95
CA ARG A 24 3.47 15.93 -4.86
C ARG A 24 2.62 15.58 -6.09
N LYS A 25 3.23 15.58 -7.28
CA LYS A 25 2.56 15.21 -8.54
C LYS A 25 1.99 13.79 -8.53
N TYR A 26 2.49 12.90 -7.65
CA TYR A 26 2.01 11.53 -7.51
C TYR A 26 0.99 11.31 -6.39
N HIS A 27 0.78 12.28 -5.49
CA HIS A 27 -0.11 12.11 -4.34
C HIS A 27 -1.52 11.72 -4.77
N ARG A 28 -2.05 12.40 -5.80
CA ARG A 28 -3.36 12.08 -6.36
C ARG A 28 -3.41 10.65 -6.90
N LEU A 29 -2.42 10.26 -7.70
CA LEU A 29 -2.33 8.90 -8.26
C LEU A 29 -2.30 7.84 -7.15
N ILE A 30 -1.50 8.05 -6.11
CA ILE A 30 -1.38 7.11 -4.98
C ILE A 30 -2.71 6.96 -4.27
N ARG A 31 -3.35 8.08 -3.90
CA ARG A 31 -4.64 8.06 -3.22
C ARG A 31 -5.73 7.39 -4.06
N ASP A 32 -5.80 7.73 -5.34
CA ASP A 32 -6.84 7.22 -6.24
C ASP A 32 -6.67 5.70 -6.45
N VAL A 33 -5.44 5.21 -6.65
CA VAL A 33 -5.16 3.77 -6.79
C VAL A 33 -5.43 3.01 -5.51
N ILE A 34 -5.03 3.52 -4.34
CA ILE A 34 -5.33 2.87 -3.05
C ILE A 34 -6.85 2.77 -2.87
N ALA A 35 -7.60 3.84 -3.16
CA ALA A 35 -9.04 3.84 -3.06
C ALA A 35 -9.70 2.83 -4.01
N GLU A 36 -9.27 2.80 -5.27
CA GLU A 36 -9.82 1.89 -6.28
C GLU A 36 -9.51 0.42 -5.97
N GLN A 37 -8.26 0.12 -5.63
CA GLN A 37 -7.77 -1.25 -5.47
C GLN A 37 -8.13 -1.89 -4.13
N LEU A 38 -8.16 -1.10 -3.04
CA LEU A 38 -8.30 -1.64 -1.68
C LEU A 38 -9.72 -1.52 -1.11
N LYS A 39 -10.59 -0.66 -1.65
CA LYS A 39 -11.97 -0.54 -1.14
C LYS A 39 -12.84 -1.76 -1.41
N HIS A 40 -12.57 -2.52 -2.46
CA HIS A 40 -13.49 -3.57 -2.92
C HIS A 40 -12.90 -4.97 -2.88
N THR A 41 -11.65 -5.13 -3.26
CA THR A 41 -11.02 -6.45 -3.41
C THR A 41 -9.69 -6.59 -2.68
N PRO A 42 -9.44 -5.98 -1.49
CA PRO A 42 -8.09 -5.82 -0.92
C PRO A 42 -7.32 -7.15 -0.75
N GLY A 43 -8.01 -8.26 -0.52
CA GLY A 43 -7.38 -9.58 -0.32
C GLY A 43 -7.26 -10.46 -1.57
N GLN A 44 -7.59 -9.95 -2.76
CA GLN A 44 -7.49 -10.72 -4.01
C GLN A 44 -6.08 -10.59 -4.58
N ALA A 45 -5.29 -11.68 -4.54
CA ALA A 45 -3.95 -11.69 -5.10
C ALA A 45 -3.96 -11.39 -6.61
N THR A 46 -3.03 -10.56 -7.06
CA THR A 46 -2.82 -10.23 -8.48
C THR A 46 -1.32 -10.19 -8.77
N ARG A 47 -0.92 -10.06 -10.04
CA ARG A 47 0.50 -9.88 -10.41
C ARG A 47 1.18 -8.74 -9.62
N ASN A 48 0.41 -7.70 -9.33
CA ASN A 48 0.86 -6.49 -8.66
C ASN A 48 0.43 -6.42 -7.19
N ARG A 49 -0.08 -7.52 -6.63
CA ARG A 49 -0.50 -7.58 -5.24
C ARG A 49 -0.13 -8.91 -4.63
N LYS A 50 0.81 -8.88 -3.70
CA LYS A 50 1.44 -10.08 -3.16
C LYS A 50 1.18 -10.19 -1.67
N LEU A 51 0.92 -11.41 -1.22
CA LEU A 51 0.98 -11.75 0.20
C LEU A 51 2.46 -11.75 0.62
N LEU A 52 2.78 -11.10 1.73
CA LEU A 52 4.13 -11.06 2.27
C LEU A 52 4.36 -12.23 3.22
N LYS A 53 5.56 -12.82 3.16
CA LYS A 53 6.02 -13.79 4.17
C LYS A 53 6.38 -13.04 5.45
N GLN A 54 6.01 -13.60 6.60
CA GLN A 54 6.30 -13.01 7.90
C GLN A 54 7.68 -13.46 8.43
N PRO A 55 8.40 -12.59 9.16
CA PRO A 55 8.04 -11.21 9.50
C PRO A 55 8.21 -10.27 8.30
N ALA A 56 7.21 -9.42 8.05
CA ALA A 56 7.22 -8.43 6.99
C ALA A 56 7.39 -7.00 7.54
N PRO A 57 7.90 -6.05 6.74
CA PRO A 57 8.01 -4.66 7.16
C PRO A 57 6.68 -4.10 7.68
N PHE A 58 6.75 -3.36 8.79
CA PHE A 58 5.59 -2.73 9.46
C PHE A 58 4.50 -3.73 9.90
N GLY A 59 4.78 -5.03 9.94
CA GLY A 59 3.77 -6.05 10.21
C GLY A 59 2.76 -6.26 9.07
N ALA A 60 3.05 -5.73 7.88
CA ALA A 60 2.14 -5.80 6.75
C ALA A 60 1.95 -7.24 6.26
N THR A 61 0.72 -7.58 5.86
CA THR A 61 0.42 -8.90 5.28
C THR A 61 0.37 -8.85 3.76
N TRP A 62 0.20 -7.66 3.18
CA TRP A 62 0.08 -7.46 1.75
C TRP A 62 0.96 -6.32 1.25
N GLU A 63 1.46 -6.48 0.02
CA GLU A 63 2.14 -5.46 -0.76
C GLU A 63 1.38 -5.21 -2.06
N LEU A 64 0.95 -3.98 -2.28
CA LEU A 64 0.41 -3.49 -3.55
C LEU A 64 1.49 -2.72 -4.32
N ARG A 65 1.65 -3.04 -5.60
CA ARG A 65 2.66 -2.50 -6.52
C ARG A 65 1.97 -1.72 -7.64
N PHE A 66 2.34 -0.46 -7.86
CA PHE A 66 1.72 0.32 -8.95
C PHE A 66 2.55 1.54 -9.35
N GLY A 67 1.98 2.34 -10.26
CA GLY A 67 2.52 3.61 -10.72
C GLY A 67 3.55 3.49 -11.84
N PRO A 68 4.15 4.62 -12.25
CA PRO A 68 5.14 4.65 -13.31
C PRO A 68 6.30 3.71 -13.01
N ALA A 69 6.70 2.91 -14.01
CA ALA A 69 7.74 1.88 -13.86
C ALA A 69 7.51 0.91 -12.69
N ASN A 70 6.27 0.74 -12.21
CA ASN A 70 5.92 -0.09 -11.07
C ASN A 70 6.78 0.19 -9.83
N ARG A 71 6.98 1.47 -9.51
CA ARG A 71 7.84 1.88 -8.39
C ARG A 71 7.13 2.05 -7.05
N PHE A 72 5.83 2.34 -7.03
CA PHE A 72 5.15 2.56 -5.75
C PHE A 72 4.85 1.22 -5.09
N ARG A 73 5.04 1.18 -3.77
CA ARG A 73 4.74 0.06 -2.89
C ARG A 73 3.85 0.55 -1.78
N VAL A 74 2.74 -0.14 -1.55
CA VAL A 74 1.84 0.11 -0.43
C VAL A 74 1.77 -1.16 0.39
N PHE A 75 2.13 -1.02 1.66
CA PHE A 75 2.12 -2.08 2.64
C PHE A 75 0.88 -1.92 3.50
N TYR A 76 0.07 -2.98 3.58
CA TYR A 76 -1.19 -2.92 4.30
C TYR A 76 -1.57 -4.28 4.91
N GLU A 77 -2.53 -4.22 5.81
CA GLU A 77 -3.22 -5.38 6.35
C GLU A 77 -4.73 -5.25 6.18
N ILE A 78 -5.43 -6.37 6.29
CA ILE A 78 -6.87 -6.45 6.12
C ILE A 78 -7.46 -7.03 7.40
N ASP A 79 -8.28 -6.23 8.08
CA ASP A 79 -9.17 -6.69 9.13
C ASP A 79 -10.51 -7.08 8.49
N ARG A 80 -10.77 -8.38 8.42
CA ARG A 80 -12.01 -8.90 7.82
C ARG A 80 -13.22 -8.79 8.76
N VAL A 81 -12.99 -8.67 10.07
CA VAL A 81 -14.05 -8.53 11.07
C VAL A 81 -14.57 -7.10 11.02
N GLU A 82 -13.66 -6.13 11.10
CA GLU A 82 -13.97 -4.69 11.06
C GLU A 82 -14.15 -4.15 9.63
N GLN A 83 -14.06 -5.01 8.60
CA GLN A 83 -14.05 -4.64 7.18
C GLN A 83 -13.14 -3.44 6.90
N THR A 84 -11.93 -3.48 7.44
CA THR A 84 -11.00 -2.36 7.40
C THR A 84 -9.70 -2.76 6.73
N VAL A 85 -9.13 -1.85 5.96
CA VAL A 85 -7.78 -1.97 5.41
C VAL A 85 -6.92 -0.92 6.08
N ARG A 86 -5.89 -1.36 6.81
CA ARG A 86 -4.92 -0.46 7.43
C ARG A 86 -3.71 -0.34 6.51
N VAL A 87 -3.53 0.84 5.93
CA VAL A 87 -2.34 1.20 5.17
C VAL A 87 -1.25 1.59 6.16
N LEU A 88 -0.20 0.79 6.22
CA LEU A 88 0.87 0.88 7.22
C LEU A 88 2.06 1.68 6.69
N ALA A 89 2.41 1.50 5.41
CA ALA A 89 3.51 2.22 4.79
C ALA A 89 3.30 2.44 3.29
N ILE A 90 3.89 3.52 2.77
CA ILE A 90 3.94 3.82 1.34
C ILE A 90 5.40 4.09 0.97
N GLY A 91 5.89 3.40 -0.05
CA GLY A 91 7.28 3.48 -0.47
C GLY A 91 7.45 3.63 -1.97
N VAL A 92 8.67 4.00 -2.35
CA VAL A 92 9.11 4.12 -3.74
C VAL A 92 10.33 3.23 -3.94
N LYS A 93 10.22 2.27 -4.85
CA LYS A 93 11.35 1.47 -5.34
C LYS A 93 12.15 2.32 -6.34
N ASP A 94 13.42 2.52 -6.05
CA ASP A 94 14.42 3.12 -6.92
C ASP A 94 15.59 2.14 -7.11
N ARG A 95 15.66 1.53 -8.29
CA ARG A 95 16.59 0.42 -8.61
C ARG A 95 16.43 -0.71 -7.59
N GLU A 96 17.47 -1.08 -6.82
CA GLU A 96 17.40 -2.13 -5.81
C GLU A 96 17.12 -1.61 -4.39
N ARG A 97 16.70 -0.34 -4.26
CA ARG A 97 16.41 0.29 -2.97
C ARG A 97 14.93 0.61 -2.86
N LEU A 98 14.37 0.39 -1.67
CA LEU A 98 13.02 0.81 -1.31
C LEU A 98 13.10 1.99 -0.36
N LYS A 99 12.53 3.13 -0.75
CA LYS A 99 12.49 4.32 0.10
C LYS A 99 11.11 4.46 0.76
N ILE A 100 11.05 4.60 2.08
CA ILE A 100 9.81 4.81 2.85
C ILE A 100 10.07 5.95 3.83
N GLY A 101 9.28 7.02 3.80
CA GLY A 101 9.44 8.13 4.76
C GLY A 101 10.77 8.89 4.69
N GLY A 102 11.54 8.73 3.62
CA GLY A 102 12.90 9.27 3.52
C GLY A 102 13.99 8.30 3.98
N GLU A 103 13.64 7.15 4.55
CA GLU A 103 14.56 6.07 4.90
C GLU A 103 14.72 5.09 3.72
N GLU A 104 15.93 4.55 3.52
CA GLU A 104 16.23 3.58 2.47
C GLU A 104 16.37 2.18 3.06
N PHE A 105 15.74 1.20 2.40
CA PHE A 105 15.80 -0.22 2.72
C PHE A 105 16.33 -1.00 1.50
N GLU A 106 17.26 -1.93 1.72
CA GLU A 106 17.68 -2.89 0.70
C GLU A 106 16.64 -4.01 0.57
N LEU A 107 16.38 -4.44 -0.67
CA LEU A 107 15.27 -5.34 -1.02
C LEU A 107 15.72 -6.76 -1.35
#